data_AF-R7YVD5-F1
#
_entry.id   AF-R7YVD5-F1
#
_cell.length_a   1.000
_cell.length_b   1.000
_cell.length_c   1.000
_cell.angle_alpha   90.00
_cell.angle_beta   90.00
_cell.angle_gamma   90.00
#
_symmetry.space_group_name_H-M   'P 1'
#
loop_
_entity.id
_entity.type
_entity.pdbx_description
1 polymer ?
#
loop_
_entity_poly.entity_id
_entity_poly.type
_entity_poly.pdbx_seq_one_letter_code
_entity_poly.pdbx_strand_id
1 'polypeptide(L)'
;MAQKAAKTLAARNTQTLNRTLIITAAVHAVFILLRGLLFRHSFTTRSLTLYLVLSAPSLIIQFWFERIGRPTYGAAPGDLRRSGEDLEAKGLTEWMWDVLYWTYICLGFAAILGDWAWWSWAAVPAYSAWLAYTTFVGARQGMAGMAGAGGEGGDSAQSKRQQKMEKRGGQKMQYR
;
A
#
# COMPACT_ATOMS: atom_id res chain seq x y z
N MET A 1 5.38 29.24 -8.87
CA MET A 1 4.85 27.88 -9.13
C MET A 1 4.80 27.00 -7.88
N ALA A 2 5.86 26.96 -7.05
CA ALA A 2 5.93 26.13 -5.84
C ALA A 2 4.76 26.33 -4.84
N GLN A 3 4.33 27.56 -4.58
CA GLN A 3 3.20 27.79 -3.66
C GLN A 3 1.85 27.27 -4.19
N LYS A 4 1.63 27.29 -5.50
CA LYS A 4 0.39 26.76 -6.11
C LYS A 4 0.34 25.24 -5.96
N ALA A 5 1.47 24.56 -6.19
CA ALA A 5 1.59 23.12 -6.00
C ALA A 5 1.35 22.73 -4.52
N ALA A 6 1.98 23.43 -3.57
CA ALA A 6 1.80 23.18 -2.13
C ALA A 6 0.34 23.38 -1.67
N LYS A 7 -0.33 24.44 -2.14
CA LYS A 7 -1.76 24.68 -1.84
C LYS A 7 -2.66 23.61 -2.44
N THR A 8 -2.36 23.16 -3.66
CA THR A 8 -3.10 22.08 -4.32
C THR A 8 -2.93 20.77 -3.56
N LEU A 9 -1.72 20.44 -3.12
CA LEU A 9 -1.43 19.26 -2.31
C LEU A 9 -2.19 19.29 -0.97
N ALA A 10 -2.14 20.44 -0.26
CA ALA A 10 -2.86 20.62 1.00
C ALA A 10 -4.39 20.40 0.86
N ALA A 11 -4.98 20.93 -0.22
CA ALA A 11 -6.40 20.75 -0.51
C ALA A 11 -6.74 19.29 -0.80
N ARG A 12 -5.94 18.60 -1.64
CA ARG A 12 -6.12 17.18 -1.96
C ARG A 12 -5.98 16.30 -0.73
N ASN A 13 -4.95 16.51 0.10
CA ASN A 13 -4.76 15.76 1.33
C ASN A 13 -5.95 15.91 2.28
N THR A 14 -6.44 17.14 2.48
CA THR A 14 -7.61 17.39 3.33
C THR A 14 -8.84 16.63 2.83
N GLN A 15 -9.08 16.66 1.52
CA GLN A 15 -10.20 15.93 0.92
C GLN A 15 -10.05 14.42 1.12
N THR A 16 -8.86 13.87 0.86
CA THR A 16 -8.57 12.43 1.01
C THR A 16 -8.71 11.97 2.46
N LEU A 17 -8.17 12.73 3.42
CA LEU A 17 -8.28 12.41 4.85
C LEU A 17 -9.73 12.42 5.33
N ASN A 18 -10.49 13.46 5.00
CA ASN A 18 -11.90 13.57 5.38
C ASN A 18 -12.73 12.42 4.78
N ARG A 19 -12.55 12.13 3.49
CA ARG A 19 -13.23 11.02 2.81
C ARG A 19 -12.91 9.71 3.51
N THR A 20 -11.64 9.46 3.80
CA THR A 20 -11.19 8.20 4.39
C THR A 20 -11.67 8.06 5.82
N LEU A 21 -11.73 9.16 6.59
CA LEU A 21 -12.32 9.15 7.93
C LEU A 21 -13.79 8.73 7.89
N ILE A 22 -14.57 9.33 6.99
CA ILE A 22 -15.99 9.01 6.82
C ILE A 22 -16.17 7.55 6.41
N ILE A 23 -15.38 7.06 5.44
CA ILE A 23 -15.45 5.67 4.99
C ILE A 23 -15.05 4.71 6.11
N THR A 24 -13.96 4.99 6.83
CA THR A 24 -13.53 4.18 7.99
C THR A 24 -14.65 4.10 9.02
N ALA A 25 -15.20 5.25 9.43
CA ALA A 25 -16.28 5.30 10.39
C ALA A 25 -17.51 4.52 9.90
N ALA A 26 -17.89 4.67 8.63
CA ALA A 26 -19.02 3.96 8.05
C ALA A 26 -18.81 2.44 8.01
N VAL A 27 -17.66 1.96 7.53
CA VAL A 27 -17.37 0.52 7.43
C VAL A 27 -17.36 -0.14 8.82
N HIS A 28 -16.72 0.50 9.80
CA HIS A 28 -16.70 -0.01 11.17
C HIS A 28 -18.08 0.05 11.83
N ALA A 29 -18.83 1.14 11.63
CA ALA A 29 -20.20 1.25 12.13
C ALA A 29 -21.11 0.15 11.54
N VAL A 30 -21.04 -0.08 10.23
CA VAL A 30 -21.81 -1.14 9.56
C VAL A 30 -21.45 -2.52 10.13
N PHE A 31 -20.16 -2.82 10.32
CA PHE A 31 -19.74 -4.07 10.94
C PHE A 31 -20.35 -4.24 12.34
N ILE A 32 -20.22 -3.22 13.20
CA ILE A 32 -20.73 -3.26 14.58
C ILE A 32 -22.26 -3.38 14.59
N LEU A 33 -22.97 -2.64 13.74
CA LEU A 33 -24.43 -2.68 13.66
C LEU A 33 -24.93 -4.03 13.17
N LEU A 34 -24.37 -4.56 12.08
CA LEU A 34 -24.79 -5.86 11.54
C LEU A 34 -24.52 -6.98 12.55
N ARG A 35 -23.33 -7.00 13.15
CA ARG A 35 -22.92 -8.08 14.04
C ARG A 35 -23.54 -7.95 15.44
N GLY A 36 -23.65 -6.74 15.95
CA GLY A 36 -24.22 -6.44 17.25
C GLY A 36 -25.75 -6.53 17.29
N LEU A 37 -26.45 -6.11 16.23
CA LEU A 37 -27.92 -6.10 16.19
C LEU A 37 -28.51 -7.33 15.49
N LEU A 38 -28.07 -7.64 14.27
CA LEU A 38 -28.70 -8.71 13.47
C LEU A 38 -28.13 -10.10 13.80
N PHE A 39 -26.83 -10.20 14.03
CA PHE A 39 -26.15 -11.47 14.29
C PHE A 39 -25.70 -11.64 15.74
N ARG A 40 -26.45 -11.08 16.70
CA ARG A 40 -26.06 -11.04 18.13
C ARG A 40 -25.64 -12.38 18.73
N HIS A 41 -26.22 -13.49 18.26
CA HIS A 41 -25.93 -14.83 18.77
C HIS A 41 -24.56 -15.33 18.31
N SER A 42 -24.09 -14.86 17.14
CA SER A 42 -22.76 -15.17 16.61
C SER A 42 -21.69 -14.19 17.10
N PHE A 43 -22.08 -13.06 17.70
CA PHE A 43 -21.14 -12.04 18.17
C PHE A 43 -20.59 -12.40 19.54
N THR A 44 -19.48 -13.12 19.54
CA THR A 44 -18.80 -13.61 20.76
C THR A 44 -17.60 -12.73 21.14
N THR A 45 -17.00 -12.99 22.30
CA THR A 45 -15.73 -12.36 22.70
C THR A 45 -14.63 -12.60 21.66
N ARG A 46 -14.55 -13.80 21.07
CA ARG A 46 -13.62 -14.12 19.97
C ARG A 46 -13.83 -13.21 18.76
N SER A 47 -15.09 -13.01 18.37
CA SER A 47 -15.47 -12.16 17.25
C SER A 47 -15.02 -10.70 17.44
N LEU A 48 -15.14 -10.19 18.67
CA LEU A 48 -14.65 -8.87 19.05
C LEU A 48 -13.12 -8.81 19.04
N THR A 49 -12.42 -9.81 19.60
CA THR A 49 -10.96 -9.86 19.58
C THR A 49 -10.40 -9.90 18.16
N LEU A 50 -10.97 -10.73 17.27
CA LEU A 50 -10.55 -10.78 15.86
C LEU A 50 -10.75 -9.43 15.18
N TYR A 51 -11.90 -8.79 15.39
CA TYR A 51 -12.17 -7.45 14.89
C TYR A 51 -11.12 -6.44 15.38
N LEU A 52 -10.86 -6.37 16.70
CA LEU A 52 -9.91 -5.40 17.25
C LEU A 52 -8.49 -5.62 16.72
N VAL A 53 -8.02 -6.88 16.71
CA VAL A 53 -6.64 -7.19 16.31
C VAL A 53 -6.43 -6.99 14.81
N LEU A 54 -7.35 -7.46 13.97
CA LEU A 54 -7.16 -7.45 12.52
C LEU A 54 -7.53 -6.11 11.88
N SER A 55 -8.35 -5.29 12.55
CA SER A 55 -8.61 -3.91 12.11
C SER A 55 -7.69 -2.87 12.74
N ALA A 56 -6.94 -3.20 13.81
CA ALA A 56 -6.00 -2.27 14.43
C ALA A 56 -4.97 -1.68 13.43
N PRO A 57 -4.35 -2.47 12.52
CA PRO A 57 -3.40 -1.92 11.56
C PRO A 57 -4.01 -0.82 10.68
N SER A 58 -5.25 -0.99 10.20
CA SER A 58 -5.89 0.04 9.37
C SER A 58 -6.19 1.31 10.15
N LEU A 59 -6.58 1.20 11.42
CA LEU A 59 -6.81 2.35 12.30
C LEU A 59 -5.51 3.10 12.65
N ILE A 60 -4.41 2.36 12.87
CA ILE A 60 -3.09 2.95 13.10
C ILE A 60 -2.62 3.69 11.84
N ILE A 61 -2.80 3.10 10.66
CA ILE A 61 -2.49 3.74 9.37
C ILE A 61 -3.31 5.01 9.17
N GLN A 62 -4.63 4.95 9.41
CA GLN A 62 -5.52 6.11 9.34
C GLN A 62 -5.03 7.25 10.25
N PHE A 63 -4.69 6.93 11.51
CA PHE A 63 -4.14 7.90 12.45
C PHE A 63 -2.79 8.47 11.98
N TRP A 64 -1.93 7.62 11.41
CA TRP A 64 -0.65 8.04 10.86
C TRP A 64 -0.84 9.01 9.68
N PHE A 65 -1.73 8.70 8.73
CA PHE A 65 -2.08 9.58 7.62
C PHE A 65 -2.59 10.94 8.08
N GLU A 66 -3.44 10.97 9.11
CA GLU A 66 -3.89 12.24 9.70
C GLU A 66 -2.71 13.05 10.23
N ARG A 67 -1.74 12.40 10.88
CA ARG A 67 -0.56 13.08 11.44
C ARG A 67 0.39 13.62 10.36
N ILE A 68 0.64 12.86 9.30
CA ILE A 68 1.63 13.23 8.27
C ILE A 68 1.02 14.09 7.15
N GLY A 69 -0.25 13.84 6.79
CA GLY A 69 -0.91 14.42 5.62
C GLY A 69 -1.70 15.69 5.93
N ARG A 70 -2.11 15.92 7.18
CA ARG A 70 -2.92 17.10 7.51
C ARG A 70 -2.12 18.39 7.31
N PRO A 71 -2.59 19.34 6.48
CA PRO A 71 -1.94 20.63 6.34
C PRO A 71 -2.11 21.48 7.60
N THR A 72 -1.10 22.28 7.92
CA THR A 72 -1.15 23.26 9.02
C THR A 72 -1.08 24.67 8.47
N TYR A 73 -1.90 25.55 9.05
CA TYR A 73 -2.03 26.95 8.65
C TYR A 73 -1.48 27.87 9.76
N GLY A 74 -0.95 29.02 9.35
CA GLY A 74 -0.43 30.07 10.23
C GLY A 74 -1.52 30.99 10.77
N ALA A 75 -1.10 32.08 11.41
CA ALA A 75 -2.00 33.04 12.05
C ALA A 75 -2.81 33.89 11.05
N ALA A 76 -2.30 34.07 9.84
CA ALA A 76 -3.00 34.80 8.78
C ALA A 76 -3.89 33.87 7.94
N PRO A 77 -5.09 34.32 7.51
CA PRO A 77 -5.95 33.53 6.64
C PRO A 77 -5.24 33.11 5.34
N GLY A 78 -5.16 31.80 5.09
CA GLY A 78 -4.54 31.26 3.88
C GLY A 78 -3.01 31.16 3.91
N ASP A 79 -2.37 31.47 5.05
CA ASP A 79 -0.95 31.23 5.28
C ASP A 79 -0.69 29.74 5.51
N LEU A 80 -0.30 29.03 4.46
CA LEU A 80 -0.03 27.59 4.53
C LEU A 80 1.38 27.37 5.07
N ARG A 81 1.50 26.87 6.31
CA ARG A 81 2.79 26.58 6.97
C ARG A 81 3.37 25.23 6.54
N ARG A 82 2.53 24.20 6.40
CA ARG A 82 2.91 22.86 5.93
C ARG A 82 1.78 22.28 5.09
N SER A 83 2.09 21.78 3.89
CA SER A 83 1.10 21.12 3.02
C SER A 83 0.75 19.68 3.45
N GLY A 84 1.58 19.07 4.30
CA GLY A 84 1.56 17.64 4.58
C GLY A 84 2.36 16.84 3.56
N GLU A 85 2.61 15.57 3.88
CA GLU A 85 3.20 14.61 2.95
C GLU A 85 2.19 14.18 1.89
N ASP A 86 2.67 13.80 0.70
CA ASP A 86 1.81 13.35 -0.38
C ASP A 86 1.22 11.97 -0.08
N LEU A 87 -0.09 11.95 0.15
CA LEU A 87 -0.83 10.71 0.41
C LEU A 87 -1.00 9.84 -0.84
N GLU A 88 -0.65 10.33 -2.03
CA GLU A 88 -0.65 9.56 -3.28
C GLU A 88 0.76 9.10 -3.69
N ALA A 89 1.75 9.24 -2.79
CA ALA A 89 3.11 8.79 -3.04
C ALA A 89 3.18 7.27 -3.29
N LYS A 90 3.98 6.87 -4.28
CA LYS A 90 4.21 5.45 -4.60
C LYS A 90 5.11 4.77 -3.57
N GLY A 91 4.95 3.46 -3.42
CA GLY A 91 5.77 2.64 -2.52
C GLY A 91 5.09 2.43 -1.16
N LEU A 92 5.65 3.00 -0.08
CA LEU A 92 5.15 2.74 1.27
C LEU A 92 3.72 3.27 1.48
N THR A 93 3.44 4.51 1.06
CA THR A 93 2.11 5.12 1.21
C THR A 93 1.05 4.35 0.42
N GLU A 94 1.38 3.97 -0.81
CA GLU A 94 0.55 3.08 -1.65
C GLU A 94 0.27 1.74 -0.94
N TRP A 95 1.29 1.09 -0.38
CA TRP A 95 1.10 -0.14 0.40
C TRP A 95 0.24 0.07 1.65
N MET A 96 0.38 1.21 2.36
CA MET A 96 -0.47 1.54 3.51
C MET A 96 -1.94 1.70 3.09
N TRP A 97 -2.21 2.28 1.91
CA TRP A 97 -3.56 2.31 1.33
C TRP A 97 -4.08 0.91 1.01
N ASP A 98 -3.24 0.03 0.46
CA ASP A 98 -3.64 -1.35 0.17
C ASP A 98 -4.07 -2.08 1.44
N VAL A 99 -3.30 -1.95 2.53
CA VAL A 99 -3.67 -2.55 3.83
C VAL A 99 -5.00 -1.99 4.34
N LEU A 100 -5.19 -0.68 4.25
CA LEU A 100 -6.39 0.00 4.73
C LEU A 100 -7.63 -0.43 3.92
N TYR A 101 -7.55 -0.41 2.59
CA TYR A 101 -8.67 -0.81 1.72
C TYR A 101 -8.94 -2.32 1.79
N TRP A 102 -7.91 -3.16 1.86
CA TRP A 102 -8.09 -4.60 2.05
C TRP A 102 -8.79 -4.93 3.37
N THR A 103 -8.45 -4.19 4.43
CA THR A 103 -9.11 -4.33 5.73
C THR A 103 -10.59 -3.98 5.64
N TYR A 104 -10.99 -2.99 4.85
CA TYR A 104 -12.42 -2.68 4.63
C TYR A 104 -13.17 -3.83 3.95
N ILE A 105 -12.56 -4.45 2.94
CA ILE A 105 -13.14 -5.63 2.26
C ILE A 105 -13.31 -6.77 3.26
N CYS A 106 -12.27 -7.05 4.06
CA CYS A 106 -12.32 -8.07 5.11
C CYS A 106 -13.41 -7.78 6.15
N LEU A 107 -13.57 -6.52 6.57
CA LEU A 107 -14.64 -6.08 7.45
C LEU A 107 -16.03 -6.33 6.85
N GLY A 108 -16.22 -6.00 5.57
CA GLY A 108 -17.45 -6.28 4.84
C GLY A 108 -17.78 -7.77 4.81
N PHE A 109 -16.80 -8.62 4.48
CA PHE A 109 -17.00 -10.07 4.50
C PHE A 109 -17.25 -10.59 5.91
N ALA A 110 -16.50 -10.15 6.92
CA ALA A 110 -16.69 -10.56 8.31
C ALA A 110 -18.03 -10.10 8.89
N ALA A 111 -18.58 -8.99 8.40
CA ALA A 111 -19.91 -8.53 8.80
C ALA A 111 -21.03 -9.47 8.32
N ILE A 112 -20.86 -10.11 7.15
CA ILE A 112 -21.89 -10.93 6.48
C ILE A 112 -21.67 -12.43 6.73
N LEU A 113 -20.45 -12.91 6.52
CA LEU A 113 -20.06 -14.33 6.57
C LEU A 113 -19.55 -14.77 7.95
N GLY A 114 -19.35 -13.83 8.88
CA GLY A 114 -18.90 -14.09 10.24
C GLY A 114 -17.38 -14.33 10.37
N ASP A 115 -16.97 -14.99 11.45
CA ASP A 115 -15.57 -15.02 11.89
C ASP A 115 -14.62 -15.70 10.91
N TRP A 116 -15.11 -16.65 10.11
CA TRP A 116 -14.28 -17.34 9.11
C TRP A 116 -13.70 -16.33 8.12
N ALA A 117 -14.46 -15.32 7.70
CA ALA A 117 -14.00 -14.37 6.69
C ALA A 117 -12.72 -13.62 7.08
N TRP A 118 -12.35 -13.56 8.35
CA TRP A 118 -11.05 -13.03 8.77
C TRP A 118 -9.85 -13.77 8.16
N TRP A 119 -10.01 -15.01 7.68
CA TRP A 119 -8.99 -15.71 6.90
C TRP A 119 -8.61 -14.96 5.60
N SER A 120 -9.52 -14.17 5.01
CA SER A 120 -9.17 -13.35 3.84
C SER A 120 -8.13 -12.27 4.18
N TRP A 121 -8.04 -11.86 5.45
CA TRP A 121 -7.04 -10.90 5.90
C TRP A 121 -5.63 -11.46 5.75
N ALA A 122 -5.44 -12.78 5.94
CA ALA A 122 -4.14 -13.44 5.79
C ALA A 122 -3.57 -13.41 4.37
N ALA A 123 -4.40 -13.14 3.35
CA ALA A 123 -3.96 -13.07 1.96
C ALA A 123 -2.89 -11.99 1.73
N VAL A 124 -3.04 -10.80 2.34
CA VAL A 124 -2.08 -9.69 2.15
C VAL A 124 -0.72 -9.98 2.80
N PRO A 125 -0.64 -10.40 4.07
CA PRO A 125 0.64 -10.81 4.68
C PRO A 125 1.29 -11.98 3.95
N ALA A 126 0.50 -12.99 3.55
CA ALA A 126 1.03 -14.16 2.83
C ALA A 126 1.63 -13.77 1.48
N TYR A 127 0.93 -12.95 0.70
CA TYR A 127 1.44 -12.45 -0.58
C TYR A 127 2.67 -11.57 -0.40
N SER A 128 2.65 -10.67 0.60
CA SER A 128 3.79 -9.80 0.92
C SER A 128 5.04 -10.63 1.31
N ALA A 129 4.87 -11.67 2.12
CA ALA A 129 5.95 -12.56 2.51
C ALA A 129 6.48 -13.36 1.31
N TRP A 130 5.61 -13.85 0.44
CA TRP A 130 5.99 -14.55 -0.80
C TRP A 130 6.77 -13.63 -1.76
N LEU A 131 6.32 -12.38 -1.93
CA LEU A 131 7.02 -11.40 -2.78
C LEU A 131 8.39 -11.03 -2.20
N ALA A 132 8.49 -10.83 -0.89
CA ALA A 132 9.76 -10.57 -0.21
C ALA A 132 10.72 -11.76 -0.35
N TYR A 133 10.23 -12.98 -0.16
CA TYR A 133 11.00 -14.21 -0.32
C TYR A 133 11.54 -14.37 -1.75
N THR A 134 10.66 -14.27 -2.76
CA THR A 134 11.04 -14.42 -4.17
C THR A 134 12.02 -13.33 -4.62
N THR A 135 11.83 -12.09 -4.16
CA THR A 135 12.76 -10.98 -4.43
C THR A 135 14.13 -11.23 -3.78
N PHE A 136 14.16 -11.68 -2.52
CA PHE A 136 15.42 -11.96 -1.81
C PHE A 136 16.17 -13.13 -2.44
N VAL A 137 15.48 -14.22 -2.78
CA VAL A 137 16.08 -15.39 -3.45
C VAL A 137 16.57 -15.01 -4.84
N GLY A 138 15.78 -14.26 -5.61
CA GLY A 138 16.19 -13.77 -6.94
C GLY A 138 17.39 -12.83 -6.89
N ALA A 139 17.44 -11.91 -5.92
CA ALA A 139 18.59 -11.03 -5.71
C ALA A 139 19.84 -11.81 -5.30
N ARG A 140 19.71 -12.82 -4.43
CA ARG A 140 20.80 -13.71 -4.02
C ARG A 140 21.29 -14.56 -5.18
N GLN A 141 20.40 -15.09 -6.02
CA GLN A 141 20.77 -15.84 -7.22
C GLN A 141 21.43 -14.95 -8.28
N GLY A 142 20.94 -13.72 -8.48
CA GLY A 142 21.57 -12.76 -9.38
C GLY A 142 22.95 -12.30 -8.91
N MET A 143 23.13 -12.07 -7.60
CA MET A 143 24.44 -11.75 -7.04
C MET A 143 25.38 -12.96 -6.97
N ALA A 144 24.89 -14.17 -6.72
CA ALA A 144 25.68 -15.39 -6.78
C ALA A 144 26.08 -15.74 -8.23
N GLY A 145 25.22 -15.45 -9.21
CA GLY A 145 25.55 -15.53 -10.62
C GLY A 145 26.63 -14.51 -11.04
N MET A 146 26.62 -13.31 -10.46
CA MET A 146 27.68 -12.30 -10.65
C MET A 146 28.98 -12.61 -9.89
N ALA A 147 28.90 -13.21 -8.70
CA ALA A 147 30.07 -13.63 -7.91
C ALA A 147 30.68 -14.97 -8.40
N GLY A 148 29.88 -15.80 -9.07
CA GLY A 148 30.30 -17.02 -9.76
C GLY A 148 30.74 -16.77 -11.21
N ALA A 149 30.41 -15.62 -11.81
CA ALA A 149 30.86 -15.19 -13.15
C ALA A 149 32.32 -14.72 -13.18
N GLY A 150 33.19 -15.32 -12.36
CA GLY A 150 34.62 -15.46 -12.60
C GLY A 150 34.99 -16.73 -13.36
N GLY A 151 34.01 -17.56 -13.75
CA GLY A 151 34.21 -18.77 -14.53
C GLY A 151 33.04 -19.02 -15.48
N GLU A 152 33.30 -18.74 -16.76
CA GLU A 152 32.68 -19.31 -17.98
C GLU A 152 31.14 -19.39 -18.11
N GLY A 153 30.63 -18.74 -19.16
CA GLY A 153 29.35 -19.10 -19.81
C GLY A 153 28.18 -18.17 -19.51
N GLY A 154 28.27 -16.90 -19.92
CA GLY A 154 27.20 -15.92 -19.78
C GLY A 154 26.06 -16.14 -20.77
N ASP A 155 24.88 -16.48 -20.25
CA ASP A 155 23.60 -16.22 -20.93
C ASP A 155 22.75 -15.32 -20.02
N SER A 156 23.14 -14.03 -19.99
CA SER A 156 22.41 -13.02 -19.25
C SER A 156 21.26 -12.51 -20.11
N ALA A 157 20.04 -12.72 -19.61
CA ALA A 157 18.80 -12.26 -20.21
C ALA A 157 18.90 -10.78 -20.62
N GLN A 158 19.05 -10.54 -21.92
CA GLN A 158 19.15 -9.20 -22.49
C GLN A 158 17.92 -8.36 -22.14
N SER A 159 18.18 -7.14 -21.68
CA SER A 159 17.16 -6.10 -21.55
C SER A 159 16.48 -5.87 -22.90
N LYS A 160 15.15 -5.71 -22.93
CA LYS A 160 14.35 -5.39 -24.14
C LYS A 160 14.90 -4.19 -24.93
N ARG A 161 15.72 -3.32 -24.32
CA ARG A 161 16.46 -2.25 -25.01
C ARG A 161 17.62 -2.76 -25.87
N GLN A 162 18.37 -3.76 -25.40
CA GLN A 162 19.50 -4.37 -26.12
C GLN A 162 19.01 -5.13 -27.35
N GLN A 163 17.93 -5.91 -27.22
CA GLN A 163 17.31 -6.61 -28.35
C GLN A 163 16.79 -5.65 -29.43
N LYS A 164 16.35 -4.43 -29.05
CA LYS A 164 15.89 -3.41 -30.02
C LYS A 164 17.05 -2.71 -30.74
N MET A 165 18.21 -2.60 -30.11
CA MET A 165 19.43 -2.07 -30.72
C MET A 165 20.05 -3.08 -31.69
N GLU A 166 20.02 -4.38 -31.35
CA GLU A 166 20.51 -5.44 -32.22
C GLU A 166 19.61 -5.69 -33.43
N LYS A 167 18.28 -5.66 -33.25
CA LYS A 167 17.33 -5.73 -34.37
C LYS A 167 17.41 -4.52 -35.32
N ARG A 168 18.03 -3.41 -34.90
CA ARG A 168 18.26 -2.23 -35.75
C ARG A 168 19.61 -2.25 -36.48
N GLY A 169 20.30 -3.41 -36.50
CA GLY A 169 21.48 -3.60 -37.32
C GLY A 169 22.63 -2.71 -36.85
N GLY A 170 23.14 -2.98 -35.64
CA GLY A 170 24.31 -2.32 -35.09
C GLY A 170 25.40 -2.18 -36.15
N GLN A 171 25.58 -0.95 -36.63
CA GLN A 171 26.51 -0.55 -37.67
C GLN A 171 27.92 -0.83 -37.15
N LYS A 172 28.51 -1.96 -37.56
CA LYS A 172 29.94 -2.22 -37.36
C LYS A 172 30.71 -1.24 -38.25
N MET A 173 31.11 -0.10 -37.70
CA MET A 173 32.15 0.71 -38.33
C MET A 173 33.47 -0.05 -38.19
N GLN A 174 33.88 -0.72 -39.28
CA GLN A 174 35.26 -1.14 -39.48
C GLN A 174 36.10 0.11 -39.70
N TYR A 175 36.95 0.47 -38.74
CA TYR A 175 38.09 1.34 -39.03
C TYR A 175 39.16 0.50 -39.73
N ARG A 176 39.56 0.96 -40.92
CA ARG A 176 40.81 0.57 -41.58
C ARG A 176 41.98 1.35 -40.99
#